data_AF-A0A935TZT9-F1
#
_entry.id   AF-A0A935TZT9-F1
#
_cell.length_a   1.000
_cell.length_b   1.000
_cell.length_c   1.000
_cell.angle_alpha   90.00
_cell.angle_beta   90.00
_cell.angle_gamma   90.00
#
_symmetry.space_group_name_H-M   'P 1'
#
loop_
_entity.id
_entity.type
_entity.pdbx_description
1 polymer ?
#
loop_
_entity_poly.entity_id
_entity_poly.type
_entity_poly.pdbx_seq_one_letter_code
_entity_poly.pdbx_strand_id
1 'polypeptide(L)'
;MRRRENRVVMSVPVELVVDGKPLRAMSQDISTSGMFVRMTSPLPVGTEVVLAVTLHEQRLTTEATVVHVLAEAESRALGRRPGIGLRFRVAGTLDDLSDPFRTAMAEIIRDHPQQPTVEEIRIVVADGSTRLLERMSTALGNAGFSVATASNGMEALSACLRNVPDAVLAARELPVVDGLALLEEMGKYPELAAVPIMIMSEDASDLARLAAFQHGAVDFIPKPFTALEVILRSRRVVRAARQETERVMLRGVLTDLGLPSLFTMLEHDRKSGNLMLTRNEIIAWIAFSQGRIVRARCT
;
A
#
# COMPACT_ATOMS: atom_id res chain seq x y z
N MET A 1 9.82 20.32 -8.07
CA MET A 1 8.64 19.45 -7.91
C MET A 1 8.50 18.64 -9.20
N ARG A 2 8.92 17.36 -9.24
CA ARG A 2 8.79 16.53 -10.45
C ARG A 2 7.36 16.01 -10.52
N ARG A 3 6.61 16.36 -11.57
CA ARG A 3 5.30 15.77 -11.88
C ARG A 3 5.51 14.24 -11.99
N ARG A 4 4.89 13.45 -11.11
CA ARG A 4 4.90 11.98 -11.25
C ARG A 4 4.03 11.65 -12.47
N GLU A 5 4.61 10.94 -13.43
CA GLU A 5 3.86 10.43 -14.58
C GLU A 5 2.87 9.36 -14.14
N ASN A 6 1.63 9.45 -14.64
CA ASN A 6 0.64 8.40 -14.44
C ASN A 6 1.10 7.11 -15.14
N ARG A 7 1.19 6.03 -14.35
CA ARG A 7 1.45 4.66 -14.82
C ARG A 7 0.23 3.81 -14.63
N VAL A 8 -0.10 2.99 -15.62
CA VAL A 8 -1.20 2.02 -15.55
C VAL A 8 -0.62 0.61 -15.58
N VAL A 9 -1.09 -0.25 -14.67
CA VAL A 9 -0.69 -1.66 -14.62
C VAL A 9 -1.40 -2.38 -15.77
N MET A 10 -0.62 -2.81 -16.76
CA MET A 10 -1.15 -3.42 -17.96
C MET A 10 -0.14 -4.41 -18.52
N SER A 11 -0.64 -5.58 -18.94
CA SER A 11 0.16 -6.67 -19.47
C SER A 11 -0.07 -6.80 -20.97
N VAL A 12 0.76 -6.11 -21.75
CA VAL A 12 0.75 -6.10 -23.21
C VAL A 12 1.96 -6.89 -23.73
N PRO A 13 1.79 -7.73 -24.76
CA PRO A 13 2.91 -8.35 -25.45
C PRO A 13 3.81 -7.29 -26.09
N VAL A 14 5.11 -7.42 -25.86
CA VAL A 14 6.12 -6.52 -26.44
C VAL A 14 7.23 -7.33 -27.10
N GLU A 15 7.84 -6.74 -28.12
CA GLU A 15 9.03 -7.27 -28.77
C GLU A 15 10.15 -6.23 -28.67
N LEU A 16 11.29 -6.63 -28.12
CA LEU A 16 12.48 -5.80 -27.99
C LEU A 16 13.50 -6.30 -28.99
N VAL A 17 13.91 -5.46 -29.94
CA VAL A 17 14.99 -5.80 -30.86
C VAL A 17 16.29 -5.21 -30.32
N VAL A 18 17.24 -6.10 -30.03
CA VAL A 18 18.58 -5.75 -29.53
C VAL A 18 19.59 -6.39 -30.48
N ASP A 19 20.48 -5.59 -31.07
CA ASP A 19 21.46 -6.07 -32.05
C ASP A 19 20.84 -6.92 -33.17
N GLY A 20 19.64 -6.53 -33.64
CA GLY A 20 18.88 -7.24 -34.67
C GLY A 20 18.17 -8.52 -34.20
N LYS A 21 18.28 -8.91 -32.92
CA LYS A 21 17.64 -10.10 -32.36
C LYS A 21 16.35 -9.73 -31.62
N PRO A 22 15.19 -10.30 -32.01
CA PRO A 22 13.94 -10.04 -31.32
C PRO A 22 13.84 -10.83 -30.01
N LEU A 23 13.42 -10.16 -28.95
CA LEU A 23 13.13 -10.72 -27.63
C LEU A 23 11.68 -10.41 -27.28
N ARG A 24 10.87 -11.47 -27.12
CA ARG A 24 9.46 -11.32 -26.73
C ARG A 24 9.32 -11.28 -25.22
N ALA A 25 8.50 -10.36 -24.74
CA ALA A 25 8.26 -10.18 -23.31
C ALA A 25 6.84 -9.62 -23.07
N MET A 26 6.52 -9.41 -21.80
CA MET A 26 5.24 -8.81 -21.38
C MET A 26 5.53 -7.55 -20.57
N SER A 27 4.77 -6.49 -20.82
CA SER A 27 4.77 -5.34 -19.94
C SER A 27 4.17 -5.69 -18.56
N GLN A 28 4.51 -4.91 -17.56
CA GLN A 28 3.88 -4.93 -16.24
C GLN A 28 3.12 -3.63 -15.98
N ASP A 29 3.72 -2.50 -16.33
CA ASP A 29 3.13 -1.18 -16.21
C ASP A 29 3.65 -0.27 -17.32
N ILE A 30 2.84 0.72 -17.69
CA ILE A 30 3.05 1.62 -18.83
C ILE A 30 2.74 3.06 -18.41
N SER A 31 3.60 4.02 -18.78
CA SER A 31 3.33 5.47 -18.82
C SER A 31 3.50 6.02 -20.24
N THR A 32 3.28 7.33 -20.42
CA THR A 32 3.56 8.03 -21.67
C THR A 32 5.04 8.13 -22.02
N SER A 33 5.96 7.94 -21.05
CA SER A 33 7.42 8.04 -21.28
C SER A 33 8.19 6.74 -21.08
N GLY A 34 7.54 5.69 -20.58
CA GLY A 34 8.26 4.45 -20.30
C GLY A 34 7.36 3.28 -19.92
N MET A 35 8.00 2.13 -19.70
CA MET A 35 7.33 0.87 -19.41
C MET A 35 8.23 -0.03 -18.60
N PHE A 36 7.65 -0.81 -17.70
CA PHE A 36 8.36 -1.95 -17.09
C PHE A 36 8.05 -3.23 -17.86
N VAL A 37 9.08 -3.95 -18.27
CA VAL A 37 8.97 -5.21 -19.03
C VAL A 37 9.51 -6.35 -18.20
N ARG A 38 8.72 -7.42 -18.06
CA ARG A 38 9.10 -8.63 -17.33
C ARG A 38 10.00 -9.49 -18.19
N MET A 39 11.12 -9.92 -17.63
CA MET A 39 12.07 -10.79 -18.31
C MET A 39 12.92 -11.56 -17.30
N THR A 40 13.19 -12.81 -17.63
CA THR A 40 14.01 -13.72 -16.81
C THR A 40 15.50 -13.45 -16.95
N SER A 41 15.92 -12.94 -18.11
CA SER A 41 17.29 -12.49 -18.36
C SER A 41 17.27 -10.99 -18.70
N PRO A 42 17.44 -10.10 -17.71
CA PRO A 42 17.35 -8.67 -17.93
C PRO A 42 18.52 -8.13 -18.76
N LEU A 43 18.19 -7.19 -19.66
CA LEU A 43 19.19 -6.44 -20.43
C LEU A 43 19.92 -5.43 -19.53
N PRO A 44 21.22 -5.16 -19.74
CA PRO A 44 21.96 -4.17 -18.95
C PRO A 44 21.36 -2.76 -19.02
N VAL A 45 21.58 -1.96 -17.96
CA VAL A 45 21.26 -0.52 -18.00
C VAL A 45 22.09 0.16 -19.10
N GLY A 46 21.46 1.06 -19.85
CA GLY A 46 22.05 1.75 -20.99
C GLY A 46 21.87 1.01 -22.32
N THR A 47 21.41 -0.24 -22.32
CA THR A 47 21.11 -0.95 -23.57
C THR A 47 20.04 -0.20 -24.36
N GLU A 48 20.33 0.08 -25.63
CA GLU A 48 19.38 0.64 -26.58
C GLU A 48 18.58 -0.49 -27.23
N VAL A 49 17.28 -0.29 -27.36
CA VAL A 49 16.36 -1.28 -27.93
C VAL A 49 15.39 -0.60 -28.86
N VAL A 50 14.98 -1.29 -29.93
CA VAL A 50 13.76 -0.93 -30.64
C VAL A 50 12.62 -1.71 -29.99
N LEU A 51 11.71 -0.99 -29.37
CA LEU A 51 10.52 -1.54 -28.73
C LEU A 51 9.38 -1.56 -29.76
N ALA A 52 8.78 -2.73 -29.98
CA ALA A 52 7.52 -2.88 -30.68
C ALA A 52 6.41 -3.30 -29.70
N VAL A 53 5.27 -2.64 -29.79
CA VAL A 53 4.06 -2.95 -29.02
C VAL A 53 2.91 -3.16 -30.01
N THR A 54 2.12 -4.22 -29.82
CA THR A 54 0.93 -4.46 -30.63
C THR A 54 -0.32 -4.15 -29.82
N LEU A 55 -1.10 -3.17 -30.27
CA LEU A 55 -2.27 -2.61 -29.57
C LEU A 55 -3.42 -2.47 -30.57
N HIS A 56 -4.60 -3.02 -30.26
CA HIS A 56 -5.78 -2.97 -31.14
C HIS A 56 -5.44 -3.25 -32.62
N GLU A 57 -4.65 -4.30 -32.87
CA GLU A 57 -4.17 -4.73 -34.21
C GLU A 57 -3.19 -3.78 -34.92
N GLN A 58 -2.81 -2.66 -34.29
CA GLN A 58 -1.75 -1.78 -34.77
C GLN A 58 -0.40 -2.12 -34.10
N ARG A 59 0.65 -2.25 -34.91
CA ARG A 59 2.02 -2.42 -34.43
C ARG A 59 2.71 -1.07 -34.39
N LEU A 60 3.05 -0.62 -33.18
CA LEU A 60 3.75 0.64 -32.93
C LEU A 60 5.19 0.36 -32.52
N THR A 61 6.11 1.20 -32.98
CA THR A 61 7.53 1.07 -32.66
C THR A 61 8.12 2.36 -32.15
N THR A 62 8.98 2.28 -31.14
CA THR A 62 9.78 3.40 -30.64
C THR A 62 11.18 2.92 -30.29
N GLU A 63 12.17 3.80 -30.39
CA GLU A 63 13.44 3.58 -29.70
C GLU A 63 13.21 3.71 -28.18
N ALA A 64 13.95 2.93 -27.41
CA ALA A 64 13.93 3.00 -25.96
C ALA A 64 15.31 2.66 -25.38
N THR A 65 15.54 3.09 -24.14
CA THR A 65 16.76 2.79 -23.40
C THR A 65 16.42 2.11 -22.09
N VAL A 66 17.19 1.09 -21.72
CA VAL A 66 17.08 0.46 -20.39
C VAL A 66 17.62 1.44 -19.35
N VAL A 67 16.77 1.85 -18.41
CA VAL A 67 17.12 2.84 -17.38
C VAL A 67 17.22 2.24 -15.98
N HIS A 68 16.68 1.05 -15.79
CA HIS A 68 16.76 0.31 -14.53
C HIS A 68 16.59 -1.19 -14.81
N VAL A 69 17.26 -2.01 -14.00
CA VAL A 69 17.16 -3.47 -14.02
C VAL A 69 16.73 -3.94 -12.65
N LEU A 70 15.72 -4.80 -12.59
CA LEU A 70 15.35 -5.51 -11.38
C LEU A 70 15.75 -6.98 -11.53
N ALA A 71 16.88 -7.34 -10.95
CA ALA A 71 17.43 -8.69 -11.03
C ALA A 71 16.59 -9.70 -10.23
N GLU A 72 16.72 -11.00 -10.53
CA GLU A 72 15.91 -12.05 -9.90
C GLU A 72 16.03 -12.08 -8.37
N ALA A 73 17.25 -11.93 -7.84
CA ALA A 73 17.51 -11.91 -6.40
C ALA A 73 16.80 -10.74 -5.70
N GLU A 74 16.87 -9.54 -6.28
CA GLU A 74 16.20 -8.33 -5.78
C GLU A 74 14.68 -8.39 -5.96
N SER A 75 14.23 -9.01 -7.04
CA SER A 75 12.82 -9.18 -7.36
C SER A 75 12.10 -10.09 -6.36
N ARG A 76 12.72 -11.21 -5.96
CA ARG A 76 12.18 -12.10 -4.91
C ARG A 76 12.11 -11.36 -3.57
N ALA A 77 13.09 -10.53 -3.26
CA ALA A 77 13.14 -9.71 -2.05
C ALA A 77 12.11 -8.55 -2.02
N LEU A 78 11.45 -8.25 -3.14
CA LEU A 78 10.44 -7.18 -3.25
C LEU A 78 9.05 -7.70 -3.64
N GLY A 79 8.89 -9.02 -3.79
CA GLY A 79 7.65 -9.65 -4.28
C GLY A 79 7.27 -9.23 -5.70
N ARG A 80 8.25 -8.81 -6.50
CA ARG A 80 8.07 -8.40 -7.91
C ARG A 80 8.50 -9.55 -8.82
N ARG A 81 8.28 -9.41 -10.14
CA ARG A 81 8.92 -10.27 -11.15
C ARG A 81 10.14 -9.54 -11.74
N PRO A 82 11.23 -10.28 -12.04
CA PRO A 82 12.42 -9.67 -12.62
C PRO A 82 12.08 -9.03 -13.96
N GLY A 83 12.84 -8.00 -14.31
CA GLY A 83 12.54 -7.22 -15.49
C GLY A 83 13.41 -5.99 -15.64
N ILE A 84 13.02 -5.17 -16.60
CA ILE A 84 13.71 -3.93 -16.95
C ILE A 84 12.73 -2.76 -17.01
N GLY A 85 13.20 -1.59 -16.61
CA GLY A 85 12.54 -0.32 -16.89
C GLY A 85 13.06 0.24 -18.20
N LEU A 86 12.16 0.48 -19.14
CA LEU A 86 12.43 1.15 -20.41
C LEU A 86 11.96 2.61 -20.33
N ARG A 87 12.78 3.51 -20.87
CA ARG A 87 12.40 4.89 -21.19
C ARG A 87 12.29 5.02 -22.69
N PHE A 88 11.16 5.51 -23.19
CA PHE A 88 10.94 5.77 -24.60
C PHE A 88 11.78 6.96 -25.05
N ARG A 89 12.43 6.83 -26.20
CA ARG A 89 13.11 7.90 -26.89
C ARG A 89 12.20 8.37 -28.01
N VAL A 90 11.47 9.42 -27.70
CA VAL A 90 10.45 10.00 -28.56
C VAL A 90 10.84 11.44 -28.88
N ALA A 91 10.63 11.88 -30.12
CA ALA A 91 10.87 13.26 -30.52
C ALA A 91 9.94 14.24 -29.77
N GLY A 92 10.43 15.43 -29.43
CA GLY A 92 9.63 16.49 -28.78
C GLY A 92 9.65 16.51 -27.24
N THR A 93 9.02 17.54 -26.66
CA THR A 93 8.88 17.71 -25.20
C THR A 93 7.87 16.71 -24.63
N LEU A 94 7.84 16.48 -23.31
CA LEU A 94 6.90 15.52 -22.67
C LEU A 94 5.41 15.77 -22.99
N ASP A 95 5.06 16.99 -23.37
CA ASP A 95 3.70 17.41 -23.73
C ASP A 95 3.44 17.37 -25.25
N ASP A 96 4.44 16.96 -26.04
CA ASP A 96 4.34 16.84 -27.49
C ASP A 96 3.67 15.53 -27.90
N LEU A 97 2.43 15.64 -28.36
CA LEU A 97 1.57 14.56 -28.86
C LEU A 97 1.70 14.38 -30.39
N SER A 98 2.67 15.01 -31.07
CA SER A 98 2.88 14.75 -32.50
C SER A 98 3.40 13.34 -32.79
N ASP A 99 3.94 12.66 -31.78
CA ASP A 99 4.47 11.30 -31.92
C ASP A 99 3.33 10.26 -31.84
N PRO A 100 3.19 9.38 -32.86
CA PRO A 100 2.13 8.37 -32.90
C PRO A 100 2.22 7.35 -31.75
N PHE A 101 3.43 7.00 -31.32
CA PHE A 101 3.62 6.05 -30.23
C PHE A 101 3.14 6.65 -28.90
N ARG A 102 3.52 7.89 -28.59
CA ARG A 102 3.04 8.61 -27.41
C ARG A 102 1.55 8.82 -27.41
N THR A 103 0.98 9.20 -28.56
CA THR A 103 -0.47 9.42 -28.69
C THR A 103 -1.23 8.15 -28.35
N ALA A 104 -0.84 7.02 -28.95
CA ALA A 104 -1.43 5.73 -28.65
C ALA A 104 -1.27 5.33 -27.18
N MET A 105 -0.10 5.57 -26.57
CA MET A 105 0.12 5.29 -25.14
C MET A 105 -0.76 6.17 -24.25
N ALA A 106 -0.92 7.45 -24.58
CA ALA A 106 -1.78 8.37 -23.86
C ALA A 106 -3.27 8.00 -23.98
N GLU A 107 -3.72 7.57 -25.16
CA GLU A 107 -5.07 7.04 -25.38
C GLU A 107 -5.32 5.79 -24.54
N ILE A 108 -4.39 4.84 -24.53
CA ILE A 108 -4.54 3.63 -23.72
C ILE A 108 -4.57 3.94 -22.22
N ILE A 109 -3.74 4.86 -21.75
CA ILE A 109 -3.75 5.29 -20.35
C ILE A 109 -5.09 5.98 -19.99
N ARG A 110 -5.71 6.68 -20.95
CA ARG A 110 -6.99 7.37 -20.77
C ARG A 110 -8.17 6.41 -20.78
N ASP A 111 -8.18 5.46 -21.71
CA ASP A 111 -9.30 4.54 -21.99
C ASP A 111 -9.26 3.28 -21.12
N HIS A 112 -8.10 2.95 -20.55
CA HIS A 112 -8.05 1.92 -19.53
C HIS A 112 -8.76 2.49 -18.28
N PRO A 113 -9.88 1.90 -17.80
CA PRO A 113 -10.51 2.35 -16.56
C PRO A 113 -9.41 2.44 -15.53
N GLN A 114 -9.21 3.64 -14.99
CA GLN A 114 -8.17 3.92 -14.00
C GLN A 114 -8.38 2.89 -12.89
N GLN A 115 -7.63 1.78 -12.92
CA GLN A 115 -7.39 1.01 -11.71
C GLN A 115 -6.86 2.05 -10.75
N PRO A 116 -7.46 2.20 -9.56
CA PRO A 116 -7.15 3.29 -8.65
C PRO A 116 -5.63 3.42 -8.64
N THR A 117 -5.14 4.58 -9.11
CA THR A 117 -3.72 4.92 -9.08
C THR A 117 -3.22 4.40 -7.75
N VAL A 118 -2.19 3.53 -7.71
CA VAL A 118 -1.71 2.96 -6.46
C VAL A 118 -1.53 4.13 -5.50
N GLU A 119 -2.51 4.34 -4.63
CA GLU A 119 -2.48 5.43 -3.67
C GLU A 119 -1.22 5.14 -2.89
N GLU A 120 -0.26 6.04 -3.00
CA GLU A 120 1.05 5.87 -2.40
C GLU A 120 0.84 5.52 -0.94
N ILE A 121 1.10 4.26 -0.59
CA ILE A 121 0.76 3.74 0.72
C ILE A 121 1.62 4.48 1.73
N ARG A 122 0.98 5.27 2.60
CA ARG A 122 1.62 6.06 3.64
C ARG A 122 1.79 5.22 4.88
N ILE A 123 3.01 5.11 5.39
CA ILE A 123 3.30 4.38 6.62
C ILE A 123 4.06 5.28 7.58
N VAL A 124 3.63 5.28 8.84
CA VAL A 124 4.42 5.81 9.96
C VAL A 124 5.20 4.66 10.60
N VAL A 125 6.51 4.82 10.74
CA VAL A 125 7.38 3.87 11.46
C VAL A 125 7.90 4.55 12.72
N ALA A 126 7.57 3.99 13.89
CA ALA A 126 7.98 4.49 15.18
C ALA A 126 8.93 3.50 15.88
N ASP A 127 10.15 3.92 16.17
CA ASP A 127 11.14 3.12 16.90
C ASP A 127 12.19 4.04 17.57
N GLY A 128 12.66 3.68 18.76
CA GLY A 128 13.72 4.44 19.43
C GLY A 128 15.10 4.34 18.76
N SER A 129 15.29 3.38 17.84
CA SER A 129 16.54 3.16 17.11
C SER A 129 16.56 3.92 15.79
N THR A 130 17.34 5.00 15.72
CA THR A 130 17.57 5.77 14.48
C THR A 130 18.04 4.88 13.32
N ARG A 131 18.89 3.88 13.62
CA ARG A 131 19.38 2.92 12.62
C ARG A 131 18.25 2.08 12.03
N LEU A 132 17.28 1.67 12.84
CA LEU A 132 16.11 0.94 12.34
C LEU A 132 15.25 1.85 11.47
N LEU A 133 14.98 3.07 11.94
CA LEU A 133 14.20 4.07 11.20
C LEU A 133 14.79 4.35 9.82
N GLU A 134 16.10 4.58 9.72
CA GLU A 134 16.79 4.80 8.44
C GLU A 134 16.69 3.58 7.50
N ARG A 135 16.90 2.39 8.06
CA ARG A 135 16.81 1.12 7.31
C ARG A 135 15.39 0.89 6.77
N MET A 136 14.37 1.14 7.60
CA MET A 136 12.97 0.97 7.21
C MET A 136 12.52 2.05 6.23
N SER A 137 12.90 3.31 6.45
CA SER A 137 12.63 4.41 5.53
C SER A 137 13.18 4.12 4.13
N THR A 138 14.43 3.65 4.05
CA THR A 138 15.06 3.28 2.78
C THR A 138 14.35 2.09 2.12
N ALA A 139 14.13 1.00 2.87
CA ALA A 139 13.59 -0.23 2.30
C ALA A 139 12.12 -0.10 1.88
N LEU A 140 11.28 0.54 2.71
CA LEU A 140 9.88 0.82 2.38
C LEU A 140 9.79 1.88 1.28
N GLY A 141 10.62 2.92 1.30
CA GLY A 141 10.70 3.89 0.20
C GLY A 141 11.00 3.22 -1.15
N ASN A 142 12.00 2.35 -1.20
CA ASN A 142 12.35 1.56 -2.39
C ASN A 142 11.22 0.61 -2.83
N ALA A 143 10.38 0.18 -1.90
CA ALA A 143 9.22 -0.67 -2.16
C ALA A 143 7.95 0.12 -2.57
N GLY A 144 8.04 1.45 -2.70
CA GLY A 144 6.99 2.33 -3.20
C GLY A 144 6.06 2.92 -2.14
N PHE A 145 6.46 2.89 -0.87
CA PHE A 145 5.71 3.51 0.23
C PHE A 145 6.17 4.95 0.45
N SER A 146 5.26 5.81 0.91
CA SER A 146 5.61 7.10 1.53
C SER A 146 5.81 6.86 3.02
N VAL A 147 7.01 7.14 3.53
CA VAL A 147 7.38 6.78 4.90
C VAL A 147 7.60 8.03 5.73
N ALA A 148 6.91 8.12 6.86
CA ALA A 148 7.25 9.05 7.94
C ALA A 148 7.87 8.25 9.10
N THR A 149 8.95 8.76 9.66
CA THR A 149 9.63 8.14 10.81
C THR A 149 9.39 8.95 12.07
N ALA A 150 9.26 8.27 13.21
CA ALA A 150 9.13 8.88 14.52
C ALA A 150 10.05 8.18 15.53
N SER A 151 10.71 8.95 16.38
CA SER A 151 11.64 8.41 17.39
C SER A 151 10.97 8.07 18.72
N ASN A 152 9.71 8.46 18.89
CA ASN A 152 8.91 8.24 20.09
C ASN A 152 7.40 8.21 19.76
N GLY A 153 6.57 7.75 20.70
CA GLY A 153 5.14 7.61 20.47
C GLY A 153 4.40 8.93 20.20
N MET A 154 4.79 10.03 20.85
CA MET A 154 4.14 11.33 20.62
C MET A 154 4.46 11.93 19.24
N GLU A 155 5.68 11.74 18.75
CA GLU A 155 6.05 12.09 17.37
C GLU A 155 5.26 11.26 16.37
N ALA A 156 5.05 9.97 16.66
CA ALA A 156 4.27 9.07 15.81
C ALA A 156 2.81 9.51 15.73
N LEU A 157 2.18 9.79 16.88
CA LEU A 157 0.81 10.32 16.94
C LEU A 157 0.71 11.65 16.17
N SER A 158 1.65 12.56 16.40
CA SER A 158 1.68 13.85 15.70
C SER A 158 1.85 13.69 14.19
N ALA A 159 2.65 12.72 13.74
CA ALA A 159 2.79 12.40 12.33
C ALA A 159 1.48 11.86 11.74
N CYS A 160 0.79 10.98 12.48
CA CYS A 160 -0.49 10.42 12.06
C CYS A 160 -1.58 11.50 11.92
N LEU A 161 -1.65 12.43 12.88
CA LEU A 161 -2.64 13.53 12.84
C LEU A 161 -2.35 14.55 11.73
N ARG A 162 -1.07 14.82 11.43
CA ARG A 162 -0.69 15.71 10.33
C ARG A 162 -1.08 15.13 8.98
N ASN A 163 -0.86 13.84 8.77
CA ASN A 163 -1.19 13.12 7.54
C ASN A 163 -1.61 11.70 7.91
N VAL A 164 -2.92 11.42 7.83
CA VAL A 164 -3.48 10.11 8.16
C VAL A 164 -2.80 9.03 7.31
N PRO A 165 -2.09 8.06 7.94
CA PRO A 165 -1.38 7.03 7.21
C PRO A 165 -2.30 5.85 6.90
N ASP A 166 -1.89 5.01 5.96
CA ASP A 166 -2.57 3.75 5.65
C ASP A 166 -2.25 2.64 6.66
N ALA A 167 -1.11 2.74 7.37
CA ALA A 167 -0.76 1.87 8.48
C ALA A 167 0.31 2.53 9.39
N VAL A 168 0.39 2.05 10.63
CA VAL A 168 1.47 2.38 11.57
C VAL A 168 2.25 1.11 11.93
N LEU A 169 3.56 1.23 11.98
CA LEU A 169 4.47 0.22 12.50
C LEU A 169 5.18 0.80 13.72
N ALA A 170 4.85 0.32 14.92
CA ALA A 170 5.35 0.89 16.17
C ALA A 170 6.11 -0.14 17.00
N ALA A 171 7.26 0.24 17.53
CA ALA A 171 7.94 -0.57 18.55
C ALA A 171 7.10 -0.67 19.81
N ARG A 172 7.10 -1.83 20.47
CA ARG A 172 6.44 -2.05 21.76
C ARG A 172 7.04 -1.11 22.80
N GLU A 173 8.37 -1.08 22.88
CA GLU A 173 9.12 -0.15 23.70
C GLU A 173 9.45 1.12 22.89
N LEU A 174 8.82 2.22 23.26
CA LEU A 174 9.08 3.55 22.71
C LEU A 174 9.30 4.56 23.84
N PRO A 175 10.14 5.58 23.64
CA PRO A 175 10.21 6.71 24.56
C PRO A 175 8.89 7.48 24.62
N VAL A 176 8.65 8.17 25.74
CA VAL A 176 7.51 9.08 26.00
C VAL A 176 6.15 8.37 26.09
N VAL A 177 5.74 7.70 25.01
CA VAL A 177 4.52 6.89 24.90
C VAL A 177 4.93 5.59 24.25
N ASP A 178 4.64 4.47 24.92
CA ASP A 178 4.97 3.14 24.42
C ASP A 178 4.05 2.72 23.25
N GLY A 179 4.37 1.63 22.55
CA GLY A 179 3.64 1.22 21.36
C GLY A 179 2.18 0.82 21.59
N LEU A 180 1.82 0.31 22.78
CA LEU A 180 0.43 -0.04 23.10
C LEU A 180 -0.34 1.20 23.51
N ALA A 181 0.26 2.07 24.32
CA ALA A 181 -0.32 3.36 24.68
C ALA A 181 -0.53 4.25 23.44
N LEU A 182 0.37 4.21 22.45
CA LEU A 182 0.17 4.89 21.16
C LEU A 182 -1.10 4.42 20.45
N LEU A 183 -1.39 3.12 20.50
CA LEU A 183 -2.61 2.57 19.91
C LEU A 183 -3.86 3.11 20.60
N GLU A 184 -3.86 3.12 21.93
CA GLU A 184 -4.96 3.71 22.72
C GLU A 184 -5.14 5.21 22.42
N GLU A 185 -4.04 5.97 22.36
CA GLU A 185 -4.09 7.40 22.02
C GLU A 185 -4.65 7.63 20.62
N MET A 186 -4.21 6.86 19.62
CA MET A 186 -4.76 6.95 18.27
C MET A 186 -6.26 6.62 18.23
N GLY A 187 -6.72 5.68 19.05
CA GLY A 187 -8.14 5.31 19.18
C GLY A 187 -9.05 6.45 19.65
N LYS A 188 -8.50 7.50 20.27
CA LYS A 188 -9.24 8.70 20.70
C LYS A 188 -9.58 9.64 19.54
N TYR A 189 -8.95 9.47 18.37
CA TYR A 189 -9.13 10.32 17.20
C TYR A 189 -9.93 9.57 16.11
N PRO A 190 -11.15 10.02 15.77
CA PRO A 190 -12.02 9.33 14.80
C PRO A 190 -11.37 9.08 13.44
N GLU A 191 -10.52 10.01 12.97
CA GLU A 191 -9.79 9.91 11.71
C GLU A 191 -8.67 8.86 11.73
N LEU A 192 -8.18 8.47 12.92
CA LEU A 192 -7.15 7.44 13.09
C LEU A 192 -7.72 6.08 13.50
N ALA A 193 -8.99 6.02 13.92
CA ALA A 193 -9.61 4.80 14.45
C ALA A 193 -9.60 3.60 13.48
N ALA A 194 -9.55 3.86 12.17
CA ALA A 194 -9.49 2.82 11.14
C ALA A 194 -8.06 2.49 10.68
N VAL A 195 -7.05 3.21 11.17
CA VAL A 195 -5.65 3.03 10.78
C VAL A 195 -5.11 1.79 11.48
N PRO A 196 -4.73 0.74 10.73
CA PRO A 196 -4.19 -0.47 11.33
C PRO A 196 -2.78 -0.24 11.92
N ILE A 197 -2.57 -0.75 13.13
CA ILE A 197 -1.26 -0.71 13.81
C ILE A 197 -0.66 -2.10 13.91
N MET A 198 0.60 -2.23 13.51
CA MET A 198 1.44 -3.41 13.70
C MET A 198 2.47 -3.13 14.79
N ILE A 199 2.60 -4.03 15.77
CA ILE A 199 3.56 -3.90 16.87
C ILE A 199 4.85 -4.67 16.54
N MET A 200 6.00 -4.01 16.74
CA MET A 200 7.33 -4.63 16.67
C MET A 200 7.88 -4.82 18.08
N SER A 201 8.40 -5.99 18.43
CA SER A 201 8.85 -6.26 19.80
C SER A 201 10.15 -7.06 19.84
N GLU A 202 11.06 -6.75 20.77
CA GLU A 202 12.20 -7.63 21.09
C GLU A 202 11.74 -8.86 21.88
N ASP A 203 10.69 -8.73 22.71
CA ASP A 203 10.04 -9.88 23.36
C ASP A 203 9.12 -10.59 22.36
N ALA A 204 9.49 -11.81 21.98
CA ALA A 204 8.74 -12.67 21.06
C ALA A 204 7.82 -13.68 21.79
N SER A 205 7.60 -13.52 23.10
CA SER A 205 6.73 -14.40 23.88
C SER A 205 5.27 -14.36 23.41
N ASP A 206 4.56 -15.48 23.59
CA ASP A 206 3.12 -15.52 23.32
C ASP A 206 2.34 -14.54 24.20
N LEU A 207 2.82 -14.26 25.41
CA LEU A 207 2.21 -13.26 26.30
C LEU A 207 2.29 -11.86 25.71
N ALA A 208 3.46 -11.42 25.22
CA ALA A 208 3.60 -10.12 24.56
C ALA A 208 2.75 -10.03 23.29
N ARG A 209 2.72 -11.09 22.50
CA ARG A 209 1.90 -11.17 21.28
C ARG A 209 0.40 -11.08 21.60
N LEU A 210 -0.08 -11.82 22.59
CA LEU A 210 -1.48 -11.79 23.02
C LEU A 210 -1.86 -10.41 23.57
N ALA A 211 -1.00 -9.80 24.38
CA ALA A 211 -1.22 -8.46 24.90
C ALA A 211 -1.38 -7.44 23.77
N ALA A 212 -0.50 -7.46 22.76
CA ALA A 212 -0.61 -6.56 21.60
C ALA A 212 -1.95 -6.71 20.87
N PHE A 213 -2.41 -7.95 20.63
CA PHE A 213 -3.69 -8.19 19.96
C PHE A 213 -4.90 -7.79 20.81
N GLN A 214 -4.83 -7.98 22.14
CA GLN A 214 -5.90 -7.53 23.05
C GLN A 214 -6.07 -6.02 23.02
N HIS A 215 -4.99 -5.26 22.85
CA HIS A 215 -5.03 -3.80 22.70
C HIS A 215 -5.48 -3.37 21.29
N GLY A 216 -5.68 -4.29 20.35
CA GLY A 216 -6.20 -3.99 19.02
C GLY A 216 -5.15 -3.89 17.91
N ALA A 217 -3.90 -4.32 18.17
CA ALA A 217 -2.91 -4.44 17.09
C ALA A 217 -3.41 -5.44 16.04
N VAL A 218 -3.23 -5.13 14.76
CA VAL A 218 -3.67 -6.03 13.68
C VAL A 218 -2.59 -7.04 13.29
N ASP A 219 -1.34 -6.79 13.70
CA ASP A 219 -0.23 -7.71 13.51
C ASP A 219 0.86 -7.50 14.58
N PHE A 220 1.68 -8.53 14.76
CA PHE A 220 2.81 -8.54 15.68
C PHE A 220 4.05 -9.09 14.94
N ILE A 221 5.15 -8.36 15.03
CA ILE A 221 6.41 -8.63 14.31
C ILE A 221 7.55 -8.75 15.34
N PRO A 222 8.02 -9.96 15.67
CA PRO A 222 9.16 -10.12 16.56
C PRO A 222 10.45 -9.60 15.88
N LYS A 223 11.31 -8.96 16.66
CA LYS A 223 12.67 -8.60 16.27
C LYS A 223 13.61 -9.77 16.59
N PRO A 224 14.61 -10.05 15.74
CA PRO A 224 14.92 -9.37 14.47
C PRO A 224 13.99 -9.82 13.32
N PHE A 225 13.67 -8.89 12.42
CA PHE A 225 12.88 -9.14 11.20
C PHE A 225 13.61 -8.65 9.94
N THR A 226 13.15 -9.13 8.79
CA THR A 226 13.64 -8.66 7.48
C THR A 226 12.81 -7.49 6.95
N ALA A 227 13.39 -6.63 6.12
CA ALA A 227 12.64 -5.57 5.47
C ALA A 227 11.53 -6.12 4.55
N LEU A 228 11.79 -7.24 3.87
CA LEU A 228 10.80 -7.92 3.03
C LEU A 228 9.57 -8.35 3.86
N GLU A 229 9.78 -8.89 5.06
CA GLU A 229 8.69 -9.27 5.94
C GLU A 229 7.79 -8.08 6.28
N VAL A 230 8.39 -6.94 6.67
CA VAL A 230 7.66 -5.71 6.96
C VAL A 230 6.90 -5.21 5.74
N ILE A 231 7.52 -5.24 4.55
CA ILE A 231 6.88 -4.85 3.28
C ILE A 231 5.65 -5.70 3.00
N LEU A 232 5.77 -7.04 3.09
CA LEU A 232 4.67 -7.96 2.79
C LEU A 232 3.52 -7.80 3.80
N ARG A 233 3.84 -7.73 5.10
CA ARG A 233 2.84 -7.53 6.16
C ARG A 233 2.14 -6.19 6.02
N SER A 234 2.87 -5.12 5.74
CA SER A 234 2.30 -3.78 5.52
C SER A 234 1.32 -3.77 4.35
N ARG A 235 1.68 -4.35 3.19
CA ARG A 235 0.76 -4.45 2.04
C ARG A 235 -0.49 -5.27 2.38
N ARG A 236 -0.32 -6.39 3.10
CA ARG A 236 -1.44 -7.24 3.52
C ARG A 236 -2.42 -6.48 4.39
N VAL A 237 -1.91 -5.79 5.40
CA VAL A 237 -2.69 -5.03 6.39
C VAL A 237 -3.42 -3.86 5.72
N VAL A 238 -2.74 -3.07 4.89
CA VAL A 238 -3.36 -1.95 4.17
C VAL A 238 -4.45 -2.44 3.23
N ARG A 239 -4.20 -3.52 2.48
CA ARG A 239 -5.20 -4.12 1.60
C ARG A 239 -6.44 -4.57 2.38
N ALA A 240 -6.24 -5.24 3.51
CA ALA A 240 -7.33 -5.68 4.36
C ALA A 240 -8.14 -4.48 4.90
N ALA A 241 -7.49 -3.43 5.38
CA ALA A 241 -8.15 -2.23 5.90
C ALA A 241 -8.95 -1.46 4.84
N ARG A 242 -8.45 -1.39 3.59
CA ARG A 242 -9.19 -0.79 2.46
C ARG A 242 -10.40 -1.63 2.08
N GLN A 243 -10.26 -2.96 1.99
CA GLN A 243 -11.38 -3.87 1.74
C GLN A 243 -12.42 -3.85 2.86
N GLU A 244 -12.00 -3.68 4.12
CA GLU A 244 -12.88 -3.49 5.25
C GLU A 244 -13.63 -2.15 5.11
N THR A 245 -12.95 -1.06 4.76
CA THR A 245 -13.57 0.25 4.57
C THR A 245 -14.55 0.27 3.39
N GLU A 246 -14.28 -0.47 2.32
CA GLU A 246 -15.22 -0.68 1.20
C GLU A 246 -16.43 -1.54 1.58
N ARG A 247 -16.32 -2.37 2.64
CA ARG A 247 -17.41 -3.24 3.15
C ARG A 247 -18.17 -2.65 4.32
N VAL A 248 -17.57 -1.72 5.06
CA VAL A 248 -18.17 -1.06 6.22
C VAL A 248 -19.08 0.06 5.73
N MET A 249 -20.38 -0.21 5.71
CA MET A 249 -21.41 0.72 5.25
C MET A 249 -21.72 1.86 6.23
N LEU A 250 -21.24 1.80 7.49
CA LEU A 250 -21.54 2.80 8.52
C LEU A 250 -20.40 2.93 9.55
N ARG A 251 -19.85 4.14 9.71
CA ARG A 251 -18.93 4.56 10.81
C ARG A 251 -19.37 5.92 11.33
N GLY A 252 -19.32 6.16 12.64
CA GLY A 252 -19.69 7.45 13.23
C GLY A 252 -19.68 7.46 14.76
N VAL A 253 -19.87 8.66 15.32
CA VAL A 253 -20.06 8.88 16.76
C VAL A 253 -21.56 8.91 17.05
N LEU A 254 -21.99 8.31 18.15
CA LEU A 254 -23.41 8.23 18.56
C LEU A 254 -23.94 9.50 19.24
N THR A 255 -23.28 10.65 19.04
CA THR A 255 -23.69 11.94 19.63
C THR A 255 -25.07 12.36 19.15
N ASP A 256 -25.36 12.14 17.87
CA ASP A 256 -26.59 12.59 17.22
C ASP A 256 -27.61 11.45 16.98
N LEU A 257 -27.21 10.20 17.28
CA LEU A 257 -28.02 9.01 17.08
C LEU A 257 -27.85 8.05 18.27
N GLY A 258 -28.91 7.85 19.05
CA GLY A 258 -28.90 6.89 20.16
C GLY A 258 -28.77 5.43 19.68
N LEU A 259 -28.19 4.57 20.52
CA LEU A 259 -28.11 3.12 20.27
C LEU A 259 -29.44 2.46 19.90
N PRO A 260 -30.59 2.79 20.54
CA PRO A 260 -31.88 2.22 20.14
C PRO A 260 -32.25 2.55 18.69
N SER A 261 -32.00 3.79 18.25
CA SER A 261 -32.25 4.23 16.88
C SER A 261 -31.34 3.51 15.89
N LEU A 262 -30.05 3.35 16.22
CA LEU A 262 -29.13 2.56 15.41
C LEU A 262 -29.58 1.10 15.29
N PHE A 263 -29.99 0.46 16.38
CA PHE A 263 -30.49 -0.91 16.35
C PHE A 263 -31.76 -1.04 15.51
N THR A 264 -32.67 -0.07 15.62
CA THR A 264 -33.90 -0.02 14.83
C THR A 264 -33.60 0.10 13.33
N MET A 265 -32.61 0.93 12.95
CA MET A 265 -32.18 1.04 11.55
C MET A 265 -31.53 -0.26 11.05
N LEU A 266 -30.65 -0.87 11.84
CA LEU A 266 -30.02 -2.15 11.48
C LEU A 266 -31.04 -3.28 11.34
N GLU A 267 -32.08 -3.28 12.19
CA GLU A 267 -33.20 -4.22 12.13
C GLU A 267 -34.05 -4.00 10.88
N HIS A 268 -34.49 -2.76 10.64
CA HIS A 268 -35.30 -2.37 9.48
C HIS A 268 -34.63 -2.75 8.16
N ASP A 269 -33.33 -2.44 8.04
CA ASP A 269 -32.56 -2.70 6.82
C ASP A 269 -32.00 -4.13 6.74
N ARG A 270 -32.35 -4.99 7.71
CA ARG A 270 -31.90 -6.39 7.81
C ARG A 270 -30.38 -6.56 7.70
N LYS A 271 -29.63 -5.61 8.26
CA LYS A 271 -28.15 -5.63 8.19
C LYS A 271 -27.58 -6.81 8.98
N SER A 272 -26.49 -7.37 8.48
CA SER A 272 -25.73 -8.43 9.15
C SER A 272 -24.29 -7.97 9.30
N GLY A 273 -23.66 -8.23 10.44
CA GLY A 273 -22.32 -7.74 10.72
C GLY A 273 -22.04 -7.61 12.22
N ASN A 274 -20.85 -7.13 12.56
CA ASN A 274 -20.46 -6.88 13.94
C ASN A 274 -20.46 -5.37 14.20
N LEU A 275 -21.18 -4.94 15.22
CA LEU A 275 -21.11 -3.59 15.76
C LEU A 275 -20.15 -3.61 16.94
N MET A 276 -19.11 -2.78 16.86
CA MET A 276 -18.21 -2.52 17.97
C MET A 276 -18.61 -1.18 18.60
N LEU A 277 -18.87 -1.19 19.90
CA LEU A 277 -19.20 -0.01 20.69
C LEU A 277 -18.10 0.20 21.72
N THR A 278 -17.59 1.42 21.81
CA THR A 278 -16.55 1.76 22.76
C THR A 278 -17.02 2.91 23.63
N ARG A 279 -16.88 2.76 24.95
CA ARG A 279 -17.11 3.84 25.92
C ARG A 279 -16.02 3.77 26.99
N ASN A 280 -15.15 4.77 27.01
CA ASN A 280 -13.92 4.72 27.82
C ASN A 280 -13.11 3.46 27.46
N GLU A 281 -12.68 2.67 28.45
CA GLU A 281 -11.94 1.40 28.23
C GLU A 281 -12.84 0.18 27.97
N ILE A 282 -14.17 0.37 27.97
CA ILE A 282 -15.12 -0.71 27.80
C ILE A 282 -15.42 -0.88 26.30
N ILE A 283 -15.14 -2.07 25.77
CA ILE A 283 -15.46 -2.45 24.40
C ILE A 283 -16.55 -3.52 24.42
N ALA A 284 -17.66 -3.23 23.74
CA ALA A 284 -18.74 -4.18 23.50
C ALA A 284 -18.81 -4.56 22.02
N TRP A 285 -18.92 -5.85 21.74
CA TRP A 285 -19.12 -6.41 20.41
C TRP A 285 -20.50 -7.03 20.32
N ILE A 286 -21.29 -6.56 19.36
CA ILE A 286 -22.65 -7.05 19.10
C ILE A 286 -22.70 -7.57 17.67
N ALA A 287 -22.91 -8.87 17.51
CA ALA A 287 -23.10 -9.51 16.22
C ALA A 287 -24.58 -9.48 15.82
N PHE A 288 -24.84 -9.09 14.58
CA PHE A 288 -26.15 -9.04 13.95
C PHE A 288 -26.23 -10.01 12.78
N SER A 289 -27.40 -10.64 12.60
CA SER A 289 -27.76 -11.41 11.42
C SER A 289 -29.19 -11.07 11.03
N GLN A 290 -29.40 -10.67 9.78
CA GLN A 290 -30.71 -10.26 9.25
C GLN A 290 -31.42 -9.24 10.16
N GLY A 291 -30.67 -8.27 10.68
CA GLY A 291 -31.18 -7.22 11.56
C GLY A 291 -31.35 -7.62 13.03
N ARG A 292 -31.14 -8.88 13.39
CA ARG A 292 -31.30 -9.37 14.77
C ARG A 292 -29.97 -9.59 15.46
N ILE A 293 -29.90 -9.27 16.74
CA ILE A 293 -28.73 -9.56 17.58
C ILE A 293 -28.63 -11.08 17.77
N VAL A 294 -27.49 -11.65 17.40
CA VAL A 294 -27.21 -13.09 17.56
C VAL A 294 -26.21 -13.38 18.67
N ARG A 295 -25.36 -12.40 19.02
CA ARG A 295 -24.38 -12.52 20.11
C ARG A 295 -23.97 -11.13 20.58
N ALA A 296 -23.79 -10.97 21.89
CA ALA A 296 -23.17 -9.79 22.48
C ALA A 296 -22.08 -10.22 23.48
N ARG A 297 -20.97 -9.50 23.50
CA ARG A 297 -19.89 -9.68 24.49
C ARG A 297 -19.29 -8.33 24.87
N CYS A 298 -18.83 -8.21 26.11
CA CYS A 298 -18.16 -7.02 26.63
C CYS A 298 -16.81 -7.46 27.23
N THR A 299 -15.79 -6.62 27.09
CA THR A 299 -14.53 -6.72 27.85
C THR A 299 -14.65 -5.95 29.15
#